data_AF-A0A1R4HD96-F1
#
_entry.id   AF-A0A1R4HD96-F1
#
_cell.length_a   1.000
_cell.length_b   1.000
_cell.length_c   1.000
_cell.angle_alpha   90.00
_cell.angle_beta   90.00
_cell.angle_gamma   90.00
#
_symmetry.space_group_name_H-M   'P 1'
#
loop_
_entity.id
_entity.type
_entity.pdbx_description
1 polymer ?
#
loop_
_entity_poly.entity_id
_entity_poly.type
_entity_poly.pdbx_seq_one_letter_code
_entity_poly.pdbx_strand_id
1 'polypeptide(L)'
;MPLNIDAINASRYQNKTVGQTIEWILKPSASLKERTVLIVDDILDEGVTLKAIHDYCLEQGASAVYSAVLVNKILDHKKPIAADFVGLDVENRYVFGYGMDYKGYLRNAAGIYAML
;
A
#
# COMPACT_ATOMS: atom_id res chain seq x y z
N MET A 1 -0.51 -7.03 24.52
CA MET A 1 0.34 -7.64 23.47
C MET A 1 1.29 -6.57 22.97
N PRO A 2 2.61 -6.82 22.87
CA PRO A 2 3.53 -5.83 22.32
C PRO A 2 3.23 -5.64 20.83
N LEU A 3 3.09 -4.38 20.41
CA LEU A 3 3.04 -3.98 19.01
C LEU A 3 4.46 -4.10 18.43
N ASN A 4 4.61 -4.77 17.29
CA ASN A 4 5.85 -4.78 16.51
C ASN A 4 5.64 -3.93 15.25
N ILE A 5 6.58 -3.04 14.98
CA ILE A 5 6.61 -2.22 13.77
C ILE A 5 7.75 -2.72 12.90
N ASP A 6 7.47 -2.94 11.62
CA ASP A 6 8.42 -3.39 10.61
C ASP A 6 8.17 -2.61 9.31
N ALA A 7 9.08 -2.72 8.34
CA ALA A 7 9.01 -2.01 7.08
C ALA A 7 8.99 -2.98 5.89
N ILE A 8 8.25 -2.58 4.86
CA ILE A 8 8.22 -3.26 3.56
C ILE A 8 8.57 -2.23 2.50
N ASN A 9 9.36 -2.65 1.50
CA ASN A 9 9.56 -1.87 0.29
C ASN A 9 9.45 -2.81 -0.91
N ALA A 10 8.48 -2.52 -1.79
CA ALA A 10 8.23 -3.29 -2.99
C ALA A 10 7.98 -2.36 -4.19
N SER A 11 8.54 -2.70 -5.34
CA SER A 11 8.36 -2.00 -6.61
C SER A 11 7.59 -2.87 -7.62
N ARG A 12 7.02 -2.25 -8.66
CA ARG A 12 6.36 -2.99 -9.75
C ARG A 12 7.32 -3.17 -10.91
N TYR A 13 7.41 -4.38 -11.46
CA TYR A 13 8.10 -4.63 -12.72
C TYR A 13 7.33 -4.03 -13.90
N GLN A 14 7.96 -3.13 -14.67
CA GLN A 14 7.35 -2.46 -15.84
C GLN A 14 7.63 -3.18 -17.19
N ASN A 15 8.28 -4.34 -17.18
CA ASN A 15 8.57 -5.04 -18.43
C ASN A 15 7.37 -5.89 -18.87
N LYS A 16 6.80 -5.48 -20.01
CA LYS A 16 5.80 -6.19 -20.82
C LYS A 16 5.99 -7.70 -20.73
N THR A 17 5.01 -8.39 -20.13
CA THR A 17 4.37 -9.66 -20.53
C THR A 17 3.93 -10.41 -19.26
N VAL A 18 2.62 -10.40 -18.98
CA VAL A 18 1.88 -11.37 -18.14
C VAL A 18 2.58 -11.78 -16.82
N GLY A 19 2.48 -10.93 -15.81
CA GLY A 19 2.81 -11.29 -14.42
C GLY A 19 2.62 -10.09 -13.49
N GLN A 20 1.71 -10.19 -12.51
CA GLN A 20 1.51 -9.19 -11.46
C GLN A 20 2.60 -9.30 -10.37
N THR A 21 3.85 -9.50 -10.77
CA THR A 21 4.94 -9.80 -9.84
C THR A 21 5.54 -8.49 -9.32
N ILE A 22 5.47 -8.28 -8.01
CA ILE A 22 6.21 -7.22 -7.34
C ILE A 22 7.68 -7.65 -7.12
N GLU A 23 8.60 -6.71 -7.24
CA GLU A 23 9.99 -6.88 -6.84
C GLU A 23 10.14 -6.42 -5.38
N TRP A 24 10.72 -7.27 -4.55
CA TRP A 24 10.94 -6.97 -3.14
C TRP A 24 12.30 -6.31 -2.95
N ILE A 25 12.29 -5.06 -2.49
CA ILE A 25 13.50 -4.34 -2.06
C ILE A 25 13.77 -4.63 -0.58
N LEU A 26 12.71 -4.65 0.24
CA LEU A 26 12.76 -5.00 1.66
C LEU A 26 11.53 -5.82 2.04
N LYS A 27 11.77 -6.97 2.67
CA LYS A 27 10.74 -7.83 3.26
C LYS A 27 10.67 -7.60 4.79
N PRO A 28 9.54 -7.94 5.42
CA PRO A 28 9.46 -7.96 6.88
C PRO A 28 10.52 -8.88 7.47
N SER A 29 11.16 -8.43 8.54
CA SER A 29 12.12 -9.19 9.33
C SER A 29 11.44 -10.03 10.41
N ALA A 30 10.33 -9.51 10.96
CA ALA A 30 9.54 -10.22 11.97
C ALA A 30 8.77 -11.40 11.35
N SER A 31 8.73 -12.53 12.08
CA SER A 31 7.86 -13.64 11.70
C SER A 31 6.39 -13.21 11.76
N LEU A 32 5.67 -13.43 10.66
CA LEU A 32 4.24 -13.12 10.55
C LEU A 32 3.34 -14.27 11.03
N LYS A 33 3.91 -15.45 11.30
CA LYS A 33 3.16 -16.66 11.64
C LYS A 33 2.28 -16.46 12.88
N GLU A 34 1.00 -16.82 12.77
CA GLU A 34 -0.02 -16.74 13.82
C GLU A 34 -0.26 -15.31 14.35
N ARG A 35 0.21 -14.27 13.63
CA ARG A 35 -0.01 -12.87 13.99
C ARG A 35 -1.12 -12.25 13.17
N THR A 36 -1.82 -11.31 13.79
CA THR A 36 -2.63 -10.32 13.09
C THR A 36 -1.70 -9.22 12.55
N VAL A 37 -1.75 -9.00 11.25
CA VAL A 37 -0.93 -8.00 10.55
C VAL A 37 -1.83 -6.83 10.13
N LEU A 38 -1.38 -5.60 10.37
CA LEU A 38 -1.97 -4.38 9.81
C LEU A 38 -0.96 -3.76 8.86
N ILE A 39 -1.29 -3.77 7.57
CA ILE A 39 -0.52 -3.07 6.54
C ILE A 39 -0.94 -1.60 6.56
N VAL A 40 0.02 -0.68 6.64
CA VAL A 40 -0.24 0.76 6.61
C VAL A 40 0.45 1.35 5.39
N ASP A 41 -0.32 2.04 4.55
CA ASP A 41 0.17 2.67 3.31
C ASP A 41 -0.38 4.09 3.17
N ASP A 42 0.32 4.96 2.44
CA ASP A 42 -0.12 6.34 2.25
C ASP A 42 -1.28 6.44 1.25
N ILE A 43 -1.26 5.67 0.16
CA ILE A 43 -2.28 5.70 -0.88
C ILE A 43 -2.62 4.33 -1.47
N LEU A 44 -3.92 4.01 -1.51
CA LEU A 44 -4.47 2.96 -2.36
C LEU A 44 -4.82 3.50 -3.74
N ASP A 45 -3.90 3.39 -4.69
CA ASP A 45 -4.11 3.68 -6.12
C ASP A 45 -4.72 2.46 -6.83
N GLU A 46 -4.00 1.80 -7.73
CA GLU A 46 -4.47 0.60 -8.47
C GLU A 46 -4.65 -0.66 -7.60
N GLY A 47 -4.13 -0.70 -6.38
CA GLY A 47 -4.29 -1.83 -5.44
C GLY A 47 -3.47 -3.09 -5.73
N VAL A 48 -2.76 -3.19 -6.85
CA VAL A 48 -1.93 -4.37 -7.19
C VAL A 48 -0.83 -4.63 -6.14
N THR A 49 -0.13 -3.57 -5.70
CA THR A 49 0.94 -3.70 -4.70
C THR A 49 0.40 -4.15 -3.35
N LEU A 50 -0.67 -3.50 -2.86
CA LEU A 50 -1.30 -3.87 -1.59
C LEU A 50 -1.83 -5.31 -1.63
N LYS A 51 -2.44 -5.74 -2.74
CA LYS A 51 -2.91 -7.13 -2.90
C LYS A 51 -1.76 -8.13 -2.81
N ALA A 52 -0.66 -7.87 -3.50
CA ALA A 52 0.51 -8.75 -3.49
C ALA A 52 1.15 -8.84 -2.08
N ILE A 53 1.24 -7.72 -1.36
CA ILE A 53 1.75 -7.70 0.03
C ILE A 53 0.78 -8.44 0.97
N HIS A 54 -0.52 -8.21 0.83
CA HIS A 54 -1.56 -8.90 1.61
C HIS A 54 -1.48 -10.42 1.43
N ASP A 55 -1.41 -10.90 0.19
CA ASP A 55 -1.29 -12.32 -0.12
C ASP A 55 0.00 -12.91 0.44
N TYR A 56 1.12 -12.19 0.27
CA TYR A 56 2.39 -12.58 0.87
C TYR A 56 2.28 -12.75 2.39
N CYS A 57 1.64 -11.83 3.11
CA CYS A 57 1.44 -11.94 4.55
C CYS A 57 0.65 -13.20 4.94
N LEU A 58 -0.41 -13.54 4.19
CA LEU A 58 -1.17 -14.77 4.40
C LEU A 58 -0.32 -16.02 4.12
N GLU A 59 0.46 -16.02 3.04
CA GLU A 59 1.39 -17.11 2.69
C GLU A 59 2.48 -17.32 3.75
N GLN A 60 2.90 -16.27 4.45
CA GLN A 60 3.82 -16.37 5.60
C GLN A 60 3.15 -16.85 6.89
N GLY A 61 1.85 -17.16 6.86
CA GLY A 61 1.11 -17.74 7.98
C GLY A 61 0.48 -16.73 8.93
N ALA A 62 0.27 -15.48 8.51
CA ALA A 62 -0.52 -14.51 9.29
C ALA A 62 -1.92 -15.07 9.58
N SER A 63 -2.41 -14.89 10.82
CA SER A 63 -3.74 -15.35 11.22
C SER A 63 -4.87 -14.45 10.70
N ALA A 64 -4.56 -13.17 10.49
CA ALA A 64 -5.41 -12.20 9.83
C ALA A 64 -4.53 -11.08 9.23
N VAL A 65 -4.96 -10.50 8.11
CA VAL A 65 -4.29 -9.37 7.48
C VAL A 65 -5.33 -8.29 7.24
N TYR A 66 -5.08 -7.11 7.77
CA TYR A 66 -5.88 -5.90 7.55
C TYR A 66 -5.02 -4.84 6.88
N SER A 67 -5.67 -3.82 6.34
CA SER A 67 -5.03 -2.72 5.65
C SER A 67 -5.66 -1.38 6.05
N ALA A 68 -4.81 -0.39 6.32
CA ALA A 68 -5.19 0.99 6.57
C ALA A 68 -4.45 1.90 5.59
N VAL A 69 -5.21 2.74 4.88
CA VAL A 69 -4.65 3.71 3.95
C VAL A 69 -5.13 5.12 4.28
N LEU A 70 -4.22 6.09 4.16
CA LEU A 70 -4.61 7.50 4.34
C LEU A 70 -5.53 7.95 3.20
N VAL A 71 -5.19 7.62 1.96
CA VAL A 71 -5.94 8.02 0.77
C VAL A 71 -6.37 6.79 -0.04
N ASN A 72 -7.64 6.76 -0.46
CA ASN A 72 -8.14 5.82 -1.45
C ASN A 72 -8.58 6.56 -2.72
N LYS A 73 -8.01 6.18 -3.86
CA LYS A 73 -8.36 6.80 -5.14
C LYS A 73 -9.59 6.14 -5.76
N ILE A 74 -10.63 6.89 -6.06
CA ILE A 74 -11.79 6.39 -6.78
C ILE A 74 -11.40 6.21 -8.24
N LEU A 75 -11.51 4.99 -8.74
CA LEU A 75 -11.21 4.62 -10.12
C LEU A 75 -12.50 4.19 -10.82
N ASP A 76 -12.53 4.34 -12.14
CA ASP A 76 -13.66 3.91 -12.97
C ASP A 76 -13.75 2.37 -13.10
N HIS A 77 -12.74 1.66 -12.60
CA HIS A 77 -12.67 0.21 -12.57
C HIS A 77 -12.45 -0.32 -11.14
N LYS A 78 -12.80 -1.60 -10.95
CA LYS A 78 -12.66 -2.27 -9.66
C LYS A 78 -11.19 -2.62 -9.40
N LYS A 79 -10.70 -2.27 -8.20
CA LYS A 79 -9.39 -2.68 -7.68
C LYS A 79 -9.38 -4.17 -7.30
N PRO A 80 -8.22 -4.85 -7.34
CA PRO A 80 -8.10 -6.24 -6.90
C PRO A 80 -8.26 -6.40 -5.37
N ILE A 81 -8.19 -5.30 -4.61
CA ILE A 81 -8.37 -5.26 -3.16
C ILE A 81 -8.97 -3.91 -2.74
N ALA A 82 -9.72 -3.91 -1.65
CA ALA A 82 -10.16 -2.71 -0.95
C ALA A 82 -9.44 -2.63 0.41
N ALA A 83 -9.16 -1.43 0.89
CA ALA A 83 -8.60 -1.26 2.22
C ALA A 83 -9.70 -1.42 3.29
N ASP A 84 -9.35 -1.99 4.44
CA ASP A 84 -10.29 -2.16 5.57
C ASP A 84 -10.57 -0.82 6.27
N PHE A 85 -9.56 0.04 6.32
CA PHE A 85 -9.64 1.37 6.92
C PHE A 85 -9.15 2.42 5.93
N VAL A 86 -10.01 3.40 5.63
CA VAL A 86 -9.73 4.49 4.68
C VAL A 86 -9.86 5.82 5.41
N GLY A 87 -8.84 6.68 5.29
CA GLY A 87 -8.86 8.03 5.83
C GLY A 87 -9.68 9.02 4.98
N LEU A 88 -9.43 9.02 3.67
CA LEU A 88 -10.07 9.92 2.70
C LEU A 88 -10.22 9.26 1.33
N ASP A 89 -11.37 9.42 0.70
CA ASP A 89 -11.56 9.13 -0.71
C ASP A 89 -11.26 10.36 -1.58
N VAL A 90 -10.53 10.15 -2.67
CA VAL A 90 -10.21 11.20 -3.65
C VAL A 90 -10.55 10.77 -5.06
N GLU A 91 -10.94 11.71 -5.90
CA GLU A 91 -11.08 11.50 -7.35
C GLU A 91 -9.78 11.01 -7.99
N ASN A 92 -9.86 10.49 -9.22
CA ASN A 92 -8.71 9.99 -9.98
C ASN A 92 -7.75 11.13 -10.42
N ARG A 93 -7.06 11.74 -9.45
CA ARG A 93 -6.11 12.83 -9.62
C ARG A 93 -4.77 12.46 -9.02
N TYR A 94 -3.72 13.12 -9.51
CA TYR A 94 -2.40 12.97 -8.91
C TYR A 94 -2.36 13.77 -7.61
N VAL A 95 -2.12 13.09 -6.49
CA VAL A 95 -2.04 13.69 -5.15
C VAL A 95 -0.63 13.56 -4.55
N PHE A 96 -0.25 14.52 -3.70
CA PHE A 96 1.04 14.55 -3.02
C PHE A 96 0.93 15.23 -1.64
N GLY A 97 1.98 15.08 -0.81
CA GLY A 97 2.00 15.52 0.59
C GLY A 97 1.70 14.39 1.56
N TYR A 98 1.97 14.59 2.86
CA TYR A 98 1.79 13.55 3.89
C TYR A 98 2.39 12.16 3.55
N GLY A 99 3.61 12.15 3.02
CA GLY A 99 4.31 10.93 2.62
C GLY A 99 4.32 10.70 1.11
N MET A 100 3.25 11.07 0.41
CA MET A 100 3.13 10.94 -1.05
C MET A 100 4.01 11.99 -1.75
N ASP A 101 4.74 11.60 -2.80
CA ASP A 101 5.62 12.51 -3.53
C ASP A 101 5.02 13.04 -4.83
N TYR A 102 5.57 14.17 -5.27
CA TYR A 102 5.51 14.61 -6.66
C TYR A 102 6.94 14.66 -7.22
N LYS A 103 7.27 13.71 -8.12
CA LYS A 103 8.60 13.58 -8.72
C LYS A 103 9.74 13.53 -7.69
N GLY A 104 9.50 12.88 -6.55
CA GLY A 104 10.44 12.79 -5.42
C GLY A 104 10.42 13.99 -4.45
N TYR A 105 9.62 15.02 -4.71
CA TYR A 105 9.49 16.20 -3.86
C TYR A 105 8.18 16.21 -3.06
N LEU A 106 8.06 17.17 -2.14
CA LEU A 106 6.82 17.54 -1.43
C LEU A 106 6.22 16.49 -0.50
N ARG A 107 6.93 15.40 -0.17
CA ARG A 107 6.48 14.39 0.80
C ARG A 107 6.12 14.99 2.17
N ASN A 108 6.84 16.03 2.59
CA ASN A 108 6.68 16.70 3.88
C ASN A 108 5.72 17.90 3.85
N ALA A 109 4.96 18.08 2.77
CA ALA A 109 3.95 19.14 2.71
C ALA A 109 2.85 18.87 3.76
N ALA A 110 2.41 19.92 4.47
CA ALA A 110 1.47 19.84 5.59
C ALA A 110 0.00 19.70 5.16
N GLY A 111 -0.24 19.09 4.02
CA GLY A 111 -1.55 18.96 3.38
C GLY A 111 -1.52 17.90 2.31
N ILE A 112 -2.69 17.37 1.96
CA ILE A 112 -2.88 16.56 0.75
C ILE A 112 -3.28 17.53 -0.36
N TYR A 113 -2.45 17.62 -1.38
CA TYR A 113 -2.66 18.50 -2.53
C TYR A 113 -2.91 17.66 -3.77
N ALA A 114 -3.72 18.16 -4.69
CA ALA A 114 -3.98 17.52 -5.99
C ALA A 114 -3.49 18.42 -7.12
N MET A 115 -2.87 17.82 -8.14
CA MET A 115 -2.64 18.53 -9.40
C MET A 115 -3.96 18.74 -10.14
N LEU A 116 -4.09 19.93 -10.74
CA LEU A 116 -5.22 20.33 -11.57
C LEU A 116 -5.18 19.62 -12.93
#